data_AF-A0A954TNL5-F1
#
_entry.id   AF-A0A954TNL5-F1
#
_cell.length_a   1.000
_cell.length_b   1.000
_cell.length_c   1.000
_cell.angle_alpha   90.00
_cell.angle_beta   90.00
_cell.angle_gamma   90.00
#
_symmetry.space_group_name_H-M   'P 1'
#
loop_
_entity.id
_entity.type
_entity.pdbx_description
1 polymer ?
#
loop_
_entity_poly.entity_id
_entity_poly.type
_entity_poly.pdbx_seq_one_letter_code
_entity_poly.pdbx_strand_id
1 'polypeptide(L)'
;MNRLQKLLKRFELHSLAKWILLASLVGVVAGLGAIVFDVLGQAVVRYSLTQFAGYRPLDAAGEYARFHYTPDFFTPWMIVAVMTVGGLISGILVYSIAPEAEGAGTDAAIDA
;
A
#
# COMPACT_ATOMS: atom_id res chain seq x y z
N MET A 1 35.86 -36.35 12.26
CA MET A 1 35.26 -35.01 12.39
C MET A 1 34.40 -34.54 11.19
N ASN A 2 34.55 -35.09 9.98
CA ASN A 2 33.93 -34.50 8.76
C ASN A 2 32.47 -34.90 8.45
N ARG A 3 31.92 -35.96 9.06
CA ARG A 3 30.55 -36.44 8.75
C ARG A 3 29.47 -35.61 9.44
N LEU A 4 29.71 -35.18 10.68
CA LEU A 4 28.79 -34.32 11.44
C LEU A 4 28.65 -32.95 10.77
N GLN A 5 29.77 -32.37 10.32
CA GLN A 5 29.77 -31.08 9.60
C GLN A 5 29.01 -31.15 8.27
N LYS A 6 29.08 -32.26 7.53
CA LYS A 6 28.31 -32.46 6.28
C LYS A 6 26.80 -32.56 6.52
N LEU A 7 26.39 -33.19 7.62
CA LEU A 7 24.97 -33.31 7.98
C LEU A 7 24.40 -31.97 8.46
N LEU A 8 25.14 -31.26 9.33
CA LEU A 8 24.75 -29.90 9.78
C LEU A 8 24.64 -28.94 8.59
N LYS A 9 25.62 -28.95 7.66
CA LYS A 9 25.55 -28.11 6.43
C LYS A 9 24.34 -28.42 5.56
N ARG A 10 23.96 -29.70 5.39
CA ARG A 10 22.76 -30.06 4.61
C ARG A 10 21.48 -29.58 5.25
N PHE A 11 21.40 -29.65 6.58
CA PHE A 11 20.23 -29.20 7.33
C PHE A 11 20.09 -27.67 7.28
N GLU A 12 21.21 -26.94 7.46
CA GLU A 12 21.32 -25.50 7.28
C GLU A 12 20.89 -25.06 5.87
N LEU A 13 21.42 -25.70 4.81
CA LEU A 13 21.04 -25.40 3.42
C LEU A 13 19.55 -25.58 3.14
N HIS A 14 18.94 -26.63 3.70
CA HIS A 14 17.50 -26.89 3.53
C HIS A 14 16.64 -25.85 4.27
N SER A 15 17.05 -25.47 5.48
CA SER A 15 16.41 -24.42 6.26
C SER A 15 16.50 -23.06 5.55
N LEU A 16 17.70 -22.67 5.11
CA LEU A 16 17.94 -21.42 4.39
C LEU A 16 17.13 -21.35 3.09
N ALA A 17 17.11 -22.42 2.30
CA ALA A 17 16.33 -22.48 1.08
C ALA A 17 14.83 -22.28 1.34
N LYS A 18 14.29 -22.89 2.41
CA LYS A 18 12.90 -22.70 2.84
C LYS A 18 12.62 -21.25 3.21
N TRP A 19 13.47 -20.63 4.04
CA TRP A 19 13.28 -19.24 4.47
C TRP A 19 13.38 -18.26 3.30
N ILE A 20 14.33 -18.45 2.38
CA ILE A 20 14.46 -17.62 1.18
C ILE A 20 13.20 -17.73 0.30
N LEU A 21 12.69 -18.95 0.10
CA LEU A 21 11.47 -19.15 -0.69
C LEU A 21 10.27 -18.46 -0.04
N LEU A 22 10.07 -18.66 1.27
CA LEU A 22 8.97 -18.04 2.00
C LEU A 22 9.07 -16.51 2.00
N ALA A 23 10.24 -15.95 2.27
CA ALA A 23 10.46 -14.50 2.26
C ALA A 23 10.25 -13.92 0.85
N SER A 24 10.72 -14.60 -0.19
CA SER A 24 10.49 -14.18 -1.57
C SER A 24 9.00 -14.20 -1.92
N LEU A 25 8.25 -15.23 -1.51
CA LEU A 25 6.82 -15.32 -1.74
C LEU A 25 6.06 -14.18 -1.05
N VAL A 26 6.38 -13.91 0.22
CA VAL A 26 5.81 -12.78 0.98
C VAL A 26 6.11 -11.46 0.28
N GLY A 27 7.36 -11.27 -0.17
CA GLY A 27 7.77 -10.07 -0.91
C GLY A 27 7.00 -9.87 -2.21
N VAL A 28 6.74 -10.95 -2.97
CA VAL A 28 5.93 -10.87 -4.19
C VAL A 28 4.49 -10.46 -3.87
N VAL A 29 3.87 -11.08 -2.87
CA VAL A 29 2.49 -10.75 -2.47
C VAL A 29 2.38 -9.31 -1.99
N ALA A 30 3.29 -8.88 -1.11
CA ALA A 30 3.34 -7.50 -0.62
C ALA A 30 3.59 -6.49 -1.76
N GLY A 31 4.51 -6.81 -2.68
CA GLY A 31 4.81 -5.97 -3.84
C GLY A 31 3.62 -5.82 -4.79
N LEU A 32 2.90 -6.91 -5.07
CA LEU A 32 1.67 -6.86 -5.85
C LEU A 32 0.59 -6.03 -5.15
N GLY A 33 0.45 -6.20 -3.83
CA GLY A 33 -0.44 -5.38 -3.00
C GLY A 33 -0.11 -3.88 -3.10
N ALA A 34 1.17 -3.52 -3.00
CA ALA A 34 1.62 -2.13 -3.14
C ALA A 34 1.32 -1.55 -4.52
N ILE A 35 1.52 -2.31 -5.60
CA ILE A 35 1.17 -1.87 -6.96
C ILE A 35 -0.33 -1.60 -7.09
N VAL A 36 -1.16 -2.52 -6.60
CA VAL A 36 -2.62 -2.34 -6.63
C VAL A 36 -3.03 -1.12 -5.80
N PHE A 37 -2.46 -0.95 -4.61
CA PHE A 37 -2.74 0.19 -3.74
C PHE A 37 -2.39 1.52 -4.41
N ASP A 38 -1.23 1.63 -5.04
CA ASP A 38 -0.83 2.83 -5.79
C ASP A 38 -1.77 3.12 -6.97
N VAL A 39 -2.15 2.10 -7.76
CA VAL A 39 -3.12 2.27 -8.86
C VAL A 39 -4.46 2.80 -8.33
N LEU A 40 -4.97 2.22 -7.24
CA LEU A 40 -6.23 2.64 -6.63
C LEU A 40 -6.11 4.05 -6.04
N GLY A 41 -4.99 4.40 -5.41
CA GLY A 41 -4.73 5.74 -4.88
C GLY A 41 -4.80 6.81 -5.97
N GLN A 42 -4.08 6.61 -7.07
CA GLN A 42 -4.14 7.54 -8.21
C GLN A 42 -5.53 7.58 -8.85
N ALA A 43 -6.26 6.46 -8.92
CA ALA A 43 -7.62 6.42 -9.42
C ALA A 43 -8.58 7.22 -8.52
N VAL A 44 -8.47 7.08 -7.20
CA VAL A 44 -9.26 7.86 -6.24
C VAL A 44 -8.99 9.35 -6.44
N VAL A 45 -7.73 9.79 -6.53
CA VAL A 45 -7.41 11.21 -6.77
C VAL A 45 -8.04 11.71 -8.08
N ARG A 46 -7.92 10.93 -9.16
CA ARG A 46 -8.49 11.29 -10.48
C ARG A 46 -10.01 11.41 -10.44
N TYR A 47 -10.70 10.40 -9.93
CA TYR A 47 -12.17 10.33 -9.96
C TYR A 47 -12.85 11.10 -8.82
N SER A 48 -12.09 11.56 -7.82
CA SER A 48 -12.60 12.40 -6.75
C SER A 48 -12.13 13.86 -6.88
N LEU A 49 -10.92 14.17 -6.41
CA LEU A 49 -10.38 15.54 -6.37
C LEU A 49 -10.30 16.19 -7.75
N THR A 50 -9.79 15.46 -8.74
CA THR A 50 -9.61 16.03 -10.07
C THR A 50 -10.95 16.17 -10.81
N GLN A 51 -11.84 15.18 -10.72
CA GLN A 51 -13.14 15.23 -11.41
C GLN A 51 -14.15 16.17 -10.75
N PHE A 52 -14.18 16.29 -9.42
CA PHE A 52 -15.17 17.13 -8.73
C PHE A 52 -14.64 18.51 -8.38
N ALA A 53 -13.39 18.62 -7.94
CA ALA A 53 -12.82 19.90 -7.52
C ALA A 53 -11.96 20.57 -8.60
N GLY A 54 -11.64 19.86 -9.69
CA GLY A 54 -10.67 20.34 -10.66
C GLY A 54 -9.27 20.51 -10.08
N TYR A 55 -8.98 19.83 -8.97
CA TYR A 55 -7.69 19.92 -8.29
C TYR A 55 -6.81 18.71 -8.63
N ARG A 56 -5.60 18.98 -9.11
CA ARG A 56 -4.58 17.96 -9.36
C ARG A 56 -3.36 18.23 -8.46
N PRO A 57 -3.14 17.42 -7.41
CA PRO A 57 -1.92 17.52 -6.63
C PRO A 57 -0.70 17.16 -7.50
N LEU A 58 0.47 17.67 -7.11
CA LEU A 58 1.73 17.28 -7.73
C LEU A 58 2.09 15.85 -7.32
N ASP A 59 2.49 15.05 -8.29
CA ASP A 59 2.99 13.70 -8.07
C ASP A 59 4.39 13.77 -7.42
N ALA A 60 4.80 12.75 -6.66
CA ALA A 60 6.13 12.76 -6.07
C ALA A 60 7.20 12.64 -7.16
N ALA A 61 8.39 13.18 -6.88
CA ALA A 61 9.49 13.17 -7.85
C ALA A 61 9.88 11.72 -8.20
N GLY A 62 9.77 11.37 -9.48
CA GLY A 62 10.08 10.03 -9.99
C GLY A 62 8.89 9.06 -10.05
N GLU A 63 7.69 9.48 -9.62
CA GLU A 63 6.48 8.68 -9.78
C GLU A 63 5.92 8.74 -11.20
N TYR A 64 5.35 7.61 -11.63
CA TYR A 64 4.66 7.53 -12.91
C TYR A 64 3.17 7.90 -12.75
N ALA A 65 2.77 9.02 -13.35
CA ALA A 65 1.38 9.43 -13.40
C ALA A 65 0.60 8.55 -14.39
N ARG A 66 -0.24 7.64 -13.91
CA ARG A 66 -1.03 6.75 -14.78
C ARG A 66 -2.20 7.47 -15.44
N PHE A 67 -2.79 8.43 -14.72
CA PHE A 67 -3.99 9.13 -15.17
C PHE A 67 -3.66 10.59 -15.49
N HIS A 68 -3.50 10.89 -16.78
CA HIS A 68 -3.34 12.26 -17.25
C HIS A 68 -4.72 12.92 -17.41
N TYR A 69 -4.96 14.02 -16.69
CA TYR A 69 -6.10 14.91 -16.89
C TYR A 69 -5.66 16.34 -16.67
N THR A 70 -6.20 17.23 -17.50
CA THR A 70 -6.17 18.65 -17.24
C THR A 70 -7.61 19.10 -17.05
N PRO A 71 -8.02 19.49 -15.83
CA PRO A 71 -9.37 19.99 -15.59
C PRO A 71 -9.53 21.39 -16.19
N ASP A 72 -10.70 21.65 -16.79
CA ASP A 72 -11.05 22.96 -17.38
C ASP A 72 -11.61 23.95 -16.34
N PHE A 73 -11.78 23.52 -15.10
CA PHE A 73 -12.36 24.30 -14.01
C PHE A 73 -11.63 24.02 -12.69
N PHE A 74 -11.83 24.89 -11.70
CA PHE A 74 -11.30 24.71 -10.35
C PHE A 74 -12.31 25.21 -9.31
N THR A 75 -12.68 24.36 -8.35
CA THR A 75 -13.67 24.68 -7.31
C THR A 75 -13.12 24.33 -5.91
N PRO A 76 -12.49 25.31 -5.22
CA PRO A 76 -11.76 25.06 -3.96
C PRO A 76 -12.59 24.40 -2.85
N TRP A 77 -13.85 24.82 -2.67
CA TRP A 77 -14.73 24.30 -1.63
C TRP A 77 -15.04 22.80 -1.80
N MET A 78 -14.97 22.30 -3.04
CA MET A 78 -15.19 20.89 -3.33
C MET A 78 -14.03 20.00 -2.82
N ILE A 79 -12.82 20.55 -2.67
CA ILE A 79 -11.70 19.82 -2.04
C ILE A 79 -12.08 19.43 -0.62
N VAL A 80 -12.62 20.38 0.15
CA VAL A 80 -13.06 20.14 1.53
C VAL A 80 -14.15 19.07 1.55
N ALA A 81 -15.18 19.21 0.71
CA ALA A 81 -16.27 18.24 0.63
C ALA A 81 -15.76 16.81 0.30
N VAL A 82 -14.90 16.68 -0.71
CA VAL A 82 -14.31 15.39 -1.11
C VAL A 82 -13.47 14.79 0.02
N MET A 83 -12.63 15.59 0.68
CA MET A 83 -11.80 15.12 1.80
C MET A 83 -12.63 14.72 3.02
N THR A 84 -13.68 15.48 3.35
CA THR A 84 -14.59 15.13 4.45
C THR A 84 -15.33 13.83 4.17
N VAL A 85 -15.89 13.66 2.98
CA VAL A 85 -16.60 12.42 2.60
C VAL A 85 -15.63 11.23 2.56
N GLY A 86 -14.44 11.39 1.98
CA GLY A 86 -13.43 10.34 1.94
C GLY A 86 -12.97 9.93 3.34
N GLY A 87 -12.73 10.90 4.22
CA GLY A 87 -12.38 10.64 5.62
C GLY A 87 -13.49 9.92 6.39
N LEU A 88 -14.76 10.31 6.18
CA LEU A 88 -15.90 9.66 6.83
C LEU A 88 -16.06 8.20 6.38
N ILE A 89 -15.94 7.94 5.06
CA ILE A 89 -16.00 6.58 4.51
C ILE A 89 -14.85 5.74 5.08
N SER A 90 -13.63 6.29 5.11
CA SER A 90 -12.45 5.62 5.68
C SER A 90 -12.67 5.28 7.16
N GLY A 91 -13.13 6.24 7.95
CA GLY A 91 -13.43 6.03 9.37
C GLY A 91 -14.49 4.95 9.60
N ILE A 92 -15.60 5.00 8.85
CA ILE A 92 -16.65 3.96 8.94
C ILE A 92 -16.07 2.59 8.61
N LEU A 93 -15.25 2.48 7.55
CA LEU A 93 -14.66 1.21 7.14
C LEU A 93 -13.72 0.65 8.21
N VAL A 94 -12.79 1.47 8.72
CA VAL A 94 -11.82 1.05 9.74
C VAL A 94 -12.53 0.67 11.04
N TYR A 95 -13.35 1.57 11.59
CA TYR A 95 -13.99 1.34 12.89
C TYR A 95 -15.08 0.26 12.87
N SER A 96 -15.65 -0.07 11.70
CA SER A 96 -16.69 -1.11 11.61
C SER A 96 -16.17 -2.48 11.21
N ILE A 97 -15.10 -2.55 10.40
CA ILE A 97 -14.67 -3.82 9.78
C ILE A 97 -13.33 -4.32 10.33
N ALA A 98 -12.34 -3.44 10.52
CA ALA A 98 -10.98 -3.81 10.90
C ALA A 98 -10.36 -2.71 11.78
N PRO A 99 -10.75 -2.59 13.06
CA PRO A 99 -10.25 -1.55 13.96
C PRO A 99 -8.74 -1.65 14.20
N GLU A 100 -8.14 -2.84 14.04
CA GLU A 100 -6.70 -3.06 14.11
C GLU A 100 -5.92 -2.39 12.97
N ALA A 101 -6.60 -1.97 11.89
CA ALA A 101 -5.99 -1.23 10.79
C ALA A 101 -5.92 0.28 11.05
N GLU A 102 -6.28 0.75 12.25
CA GLU A 102 -6.12 2.15 12.64
C GLU A 102 -4.64 2.57 12.69
N GLY A 103 -4.37 3.82 12.32
CA GLY A 103 -3.03 4.40 12.38
C GLY A 103 -2.13 3.96 11.23
N ALA A 104 -0.83 3.86 11.52
CA ALA A 104 0.20 3.52 10.52
C ALA A 104 0.31 2.00 10.26
N GLY A 105 -0.25 1.17 11.14
CA GLY A 105 -0.15 -0.29 11.10
C GLY A 105 1.20 -0.88 11.54
N THR A 106 2.23 -0.05 11.78
CA THR A 106 3.56 -0.51 12.23
C THR A 106 3.54 -1.07 13.65
N ASP A 107 2.74 -0.46 14.53
CA ASP A 107 2.65 -0.87 15.94
C ASP A 107 1.99 -2.24 16.04
N ALA A 108 0.89 -2.45 15.30
CA ALA A 108 0.24 -3.75 15.18
C ALA A 108 1.17 -4.84 14.62
N ALA A 109 2.09 -4.48 13.72
CA ALA A 109 3.08 -5.42 13.19
C ALA A 109 4.22 -5.73 14.18
N ILE A 110 4.54 -4.82 15.10
CA ILE A 110 5.52 -5.04 16.18
C ILE A 110 4.92 -5.91 17.29
N ASP A 111 3.63 -5.73 17.58
CA ASP A 111 2.93 -6.46 18.64
C ASP A 111 2.51 -7.90 18.25
N ALA A 112 2.46 -8.22 16.95
CA ALA A 112 2.05 -9.53 16.40
C ALA A 112 3.12 -10.63 16.52
#